data_AF-A0A2G9MUI1-F1
#
_entry.id   AF-A0A2G9MUI1-F1
#
_cell.length_a   1.000
_cell.length_b   1.000
_cell.length_c   1.000
_cell.angle_alpha   90.00
_cell.angle_beta   90.00
_cell.angle_gamma   90.00
#
_symmetry.space_group_name_H-M   'P 1'
#
loop_
_entity.id
_entity.type
_entity.pdbx_description
1 polymer ?
#
loop_
_entity_poly.entity_id
_entity_poly.type
_entity_poly.pdbx_seq_one_letter_code
_entity_poly.pdbx_strand_id
1 'polypeptide(L)'
;MSATNQLRADHDQVRRLEKIVAKCAEEIYKGAEIPFSDLEKITVIISEFVDTIHHSREENSYFPCVASYDNLKEEIRKFMIEHEFGRNIARKISEYLKKWKSGQDAREPVARYLRTYSIFLYDHLNKENKFFDDAESNVLSKEEENEMYEQYRSVIAIVKKTEQMIAEIDWLETRQWYKN
;
A
#
# COMPACT_ATOMS: atom_id res chain seq x y z
N MET A 1 13.93 16.59 -3.91
CA MET A 1 13.30 15.28 -3.61
C MET A 1 13.34 14.50 -4.92
N SER A 2 13.66 13.22 -4.88
CA SER A 2 13.82 12.34 -6.06
C SER A 2 12.66 11.34 -6.14
N ALA A 3 12.59 10.55 -7.22
CA ALA A 3 11.55 9.54 -7.40
C ALA A 3 11.64 8.45 -6.33
N THR A 4 12.84 7.93 -6.06
CA THR A 4 13.03 6.96 -4.97
C THR A 4 12.64 7.52 -3.61
N ASN A 5 13.02 8.77 -3.32
CA ASN A 5 12.62 9.41 -2.06
C ASN A 5 11.10 9.63 -1.96
N GLN A 6 10.41 9.84 -3.09
CA GLN A 6 8.95 9.90 -3.10
C GLN A 6 8.30 8.55 -2.81
N LEU A 7 8.80 7.45 -3.41
CA LEU A 7 8.33 6.09 -3.11
C LEU A 7 8.58 5.72 -1.63
N ARG A 8 9.73 6.11 -1.06
CA ARG A 8 9.98 5.94 0.38
C ARG A 8 9.04 6.77 1.26
N ALA A 9 8.70 7.99 0.84
CA ALA A 9 7.71 8.78 1.55
C ALA A 9 6.31 8.15 1.47
N ASP A 10 5.97 7.52 0.34
CA ASP A 10 4.74 6.73 0.22
C ASP A 10 4.81 5.51 1.16
N HIS A 11 5.94 4.80 1.23
CA HIS A 11 6.16 3.67 2.16
C HIS A 11 5.92 4.06 3.62
N ASP A 12 6.34 5.25 4.05
CA ASP A 12 6.09 5.71 5.41
C ASP A 12 4.58 5.77 5.71
N GLN A 13 3.76 6.19 4.74
CA GLN A 13 2.31 6.19 4.86
C GLN A 13 1.71 4.78 4.76
N VAL A 14 2.23 3.93 3.86
CA VAL A 14 1.79 2.53 3.76
C VAL A 14 2.12 1.76 5.05
N ARG A 15 3.22 2.08 5.74
CA ARG A 15 3.53 1.49 7.07
C ARG A 15 2.57 1.94 8.16
N ARG A 16 2.06 3.18 8.10
CA ARG A 16 0.98 3.61 9.00
C ARG A 16 -0.28 2.81 8.73
N LEU A 17 -0.66 2.67 7.46
CA LEU A 17 -1.79 1.83 7.06
C LEU A 17 -1.60 0.37 7.50
N GLU A 18 -0.41 -0.20 7.35
CA GLU A 18 -0.08 -1.57 7.78
C GLU A 18 -0.41 -1.79 9.26
N LYS A 19 0.03 -0.88 10.14
CA LYS A 19 -0.29 -0.92 11.57
C LYS A 19 -1.79 -0.80 11.85
N ILE A 20 -2.48 0.09 11.14
CA ILE A 20 -3.94 0.27 11.26
C ILE A 20 -4.66 -1.02 10.87
N VAL A 21 -4.28 -1.65 9.75
CA VAL A 21 -4.85 -2.90 9.27
C VAL A 21 -4.58 -4.04 10.24
N ALA A 22 -3.35 -4.15 10.75
CA ALA A 22 -2.96 -5.16 11.74
C ALA A 22 -3.79 -5.03 13.02
N LYS A 23 -3.90 -3.81 13.54
CA LYS A 23 -4.68 -3.50 14.74
C LYS A 23 -6.17 -3.75 14.53
N CYS A 24 -6.71 -3.37 13.37
CA CYS A 24 -8.11 -3.62 13.02
C CYS A 24 -8.42 -5.13 13.04
N ALA A 25 -7.55 -5.95 12.44
CA ALA A 25 -7.70 -7.40 12.48
C ALA A 25 -7.67 -7.95 13.91
N GLU A 26 -6.70 -7.50 14.73
CA GLU A 26 -6.57 -7.90 16.13
C GLU A 26 -7.84 -7.60 16.94
N GLU A 27 -8.36 -6.37 16.83
CA GLU A 27 -9.55 -5.95 17.56
C GLU A 27 -10.81 -6.71 17.10
N ILE A 28 -10.95 -6.99 15.79
CA ILE A 28 -12.05 -7.84 15.32
C ILE A 28 -11.97 -9.23 15.94
N TYR A 29 -10.77 -9.83 16.03
CA TYR A 29 -10.57 -11.13 16.69
C TYR A 29 -10.87 -11.11 18.19
N LYS A 30 -10.64 -9.98 18.88
CA LYS A 30 -11.02 -9.78 20.28
C LYS A 30 -12.52 -9.58 20.49
N GLY A 31 -13.31 -9.49 19.42
CA GLY A 31 -14.75 -9.24 19.50
C GLY A 31 -15.12 -7.76 19.54
N ALA A 32 -14.19 -6.83 19.30
CA ALA A 32 -14.50 -5.40 19.24
C ALA A 32 -15.34 -5.03 18.01
N GLU A 33 -16.36 -4.20 18.20
CA GLU A 33 -17.16 -3.69 17.09
C GLU A 33 -16.43 -2.53 16.39
N ILE A 34 -15.95 -2.80 15.17
CA ILE A 34 -15.34 -1.77 14.31
C ILE A 34 -16.42 -1.20 13.39
N PRO A 35 -16.58 0.14 13.32
CA PRO A 35 -17.54 0.73 12.39
C PRO A 35 -17.25 0.31 10.94
N PHE A 36 -18.27 -0.12 10.19
CA PHE A 36 -18.11 -0.49 8.79
C PHE A 36 -17.55 0.65 7.94
N SER A 37 -17.83 1.91 8.30
CA SER A 37 -17.24 3.09 7.66
C SER A 37 -15.71 3.08 7.71
N ASP A 38 -15.13 2.58 8.80
CA ASP A 38 -13.69 2.57 9.02
C ASP A 38 -13.05 1.44 8.21
N LEU A 39 -13.71 0.28 8.17
CA LEU A 39 -13.32 -0.84 7.31
C LEU A 39 -13.38 -0.47 5.82
N GLU A 40 -14.42 0.25 5.40
CA GLU A 40 -14.54 0.75 4.03
C GLU A 40 -13.44 1.77 3.70
N LYS A 41 -13.12 2.69 4.62
CA LYS A 41 -11.98 3.60 4.45
C LYS A 41 -10.66 2.85 4.27
N ILE A 42 -10.41 1.83 5.08
CA ILE A 42 -9.23 0.96 4.91
C ILE A 42 -9.21 0.36 3.49
N THR A 43 -10.32 -0.21 3.01
CA THR A 43 -10.37 -0.79 1.66
C THR A 43 -10.13 0.25 0.55
N VAL A 44 -10.62 1.48 0.71
CA VAL A 44 -10.41 2.57 -0.23
C VAL A 44 -8.94 3.01 -0.25
N ILE A 45 -8.30 3.15 0.91
CA ILE A 45 -6.87 3.50 0.98
C ILE A 45 -6.03 2.40 0.31
N ILE A 46 -6.36 1.13 0.54
CA ILE A 46 -5.69 0.00 -0.12
C ILE A 46 -5.79 0.10 -1.64
N SER A 47 -7.00 0.26 -2.20
CA SER A 47 -7.18 0.28 -3.66
C SER A 47 -6.64 1.55 -4.32
N GLU A 48 -6.81 2.70 -3.68
CA GLU A 48 -6.47 3.98 -4.27
C GLU A 48 -5.01 4.37 -4.00
N PHE A 49 -4.56 4.32 -2.75
CA PHE A 49 -3.22 4.77 -2.41
C PHE A 49 -2.17 3.70 -2.70
N VAL A 50 -2.35 2.48 -2.17
CA VAL A 50 -1.33 1.44 -2.35
C VAL A 50 -1.28 0.95 -3.79
N ASP A 51 -2.43 0.62 -4.40
CA ASP A 51 -2.41 0.04 -5.74
C ASP A 51 -2.41 1.09 -6.86
N THR A 52 -3.42 1.96 -6.89
CA THR A 52 -3.60 2.90 -8.01
C THR A 52 -2.54 4.01 -8.06
N ILE A 53 -1.95 4.37 -6.91
CA ILE A 53 -0.93 5.43 -6.85
C ILE A 53 0.46 4.83 -6.67
N HIS A 54 0.73 4.17 -5.54
CA HIS A 54 2.08 3.71 -5.19
C HIS A 54 2.60 2.64 -6.16
N HIS A 55 1.94 1.49 -6.27
CA HIS A 55 2.37 0.46 -7.22
C HIS A 55 2.36 0.96 -8.67
N SER A 56 1.43 1.84 -9.05
CA SER A 56 1.41 2.37 -10.42
C SER A 56 2.61 3.29 -10.73
N ARG A 57 3.18 3.99 -9.74
CA ARG A 57 4.44 4.72 -9.90
C ARG A 57 5.60 3.74 -10.13
N GLU A 58 5.60 2.63 -9.42
CA GLU A 58 6.61 1.58 -9.55
C GLU A 58 6.52 0.85 -10.88
N GLU A 59 5.37 0.26 -11.16
CA GLU A 59 5.14 -0.62 -12.32
C GLU A 59 5.22 0.12 -13.66
N ASN A 60 4.80 1.39 -13.70
CA ASN A 60 4.72 2.15 -14.96
C ASN A 60 5.88 3.12 -15.19
N SER A 61 6.70 3.40 -14.17
CA SER A 61 7.80 4.37 -14.28
C SER A 61 9.09 3.84 -13.68
N TYR A 62 9.11 3.54 -12.38
CA TYR A 62 10.33 3.16 -11.67
C TYR A 62 10.96 1.85 -12.17
N PHE A 63 10.20 0.75 -12.15
CA PHE A 63 10.68 -0.56 -12.58
C PHE A 63 11.07 -0.57 -14.06
N PRO A 64 10.31 0.02 -15.00
CA PRO A 64 10.76 0.16 -16.39
C PRO A 64 12.09 0.91 -16.53
N CYS A 65 12.31 1.98 -15.76
CA CYS A 65 13.56 2.74 -15.76
C CYS A 65 14.73 1.86 -15.28
N VAL A 66 14.59 1.20 -14.13
CA VAL A 66 15.64 0.31 -13.58
C VAL A 66 15.92 -0.88 -14.52
N ALA A 67 14.88 -1.50 -15.09
CA ALA A 67 15.02 -2.66 -15.97
C ALA A 67 15.74 -2.36 -17.30
N SER A 68 15.82 -1.09 -17.71
CA SER A 68 16.51 -0.68 -18.94
C SER A 68 18.02 -0.94 -18.92
N TYR A 69 18.59 -1.13 -17.73
CA TYR A 69 20.02 -1.38 -17.51
C TYR A 69 20.39 -2.88 -17.43
N ASP A 70 19.49 -3.79 -17.83
CA ASP A 70 19.63 -5.27 -17.75
C ASP A 70 19.95 -5.84 -16.35
N ASN A 71 19.92 -4.99 -15.32
CA ASN A 71 20.10 -5.35 -13.92
C ASN A 71 18.75 -5.50 -13.19
N LEU A 72 18.72 -6.33 -12.15
CA LEU A 72 17.60 -6.49 -11.21
C LEU A 72 16.24 -6.93 -11.81
N LYS A 73 16.22 -7.46 -13.04
CA LYS A 73 14.98 -7.89 -13.73
C LYS A 73 14.24 -9.00 -12.99
N GLU A 74 14.96 -9.93 -12.37
CA GLU A 74 14.35 -11.02 -11.60
C GLU A 74 13.71 -10.51 -10.30
N GLU A 75 14.33 -9.53 -9.65
CA GLU A 75 13.79 -8.84 -8.47
C GLU A 75 12.50 -8.10 -8.84
N ILE A 76 12.52 -7.30 -9.91
CA ILE A 76 11.33 -6.61 -10.42
C ILE A 76 10.21 -7.61 -10.70
N ARG A 77 10.51 -8.74 -11.37
CA ARG A 77 9.50 -9.78 -11.64
C ARG A 77 8.88 -10.35 -10.36
N LYS A 78 9.67 -10.54 -9.30
CA LYS A 78 9.15 -10.98 -7.99
C LYS A 78 8.23 -9.94 -7.38
N PHE A 79 8.57 -8.65 -7.44
CA PHE A 79 7.70 -7.58 -6.96
C PHE A 79 6.38 -7.50 -7.72
N MET A 80 6.38 -7.62 -9.05
CA MET A 80 5.14 -7.69 -9.84
C MET A 80 4.21 -8.83 -9.40
N ILE A 81 4.79 -10.00 -9.06
CA ILE A 81 4.02 -11.15 -8.55
C ILE A 81 3.48 -10.84 -7.14
N GLU A 82 4.30 -10.22 -6.29
CA GLU A 82 3.89 -9.79 -4.95
C GLU A 82 2.78 -8.73 -5.00
N HIS A 83 2.81 -7.77 -5.93
CA HIS A 83 1.74 -6.79 -6.13
C HIS A 83 0.42 -7.48 -6.49
N GLU A 84 0.44 -8.43 -7.44
CA GLU A 84 -0.78 -9.17 -7.79
C GLU A 84 -1.28 -10.04 -6.63
N PHE A 85 -0.38 -10.60 -5.82
CA PHE A 85 -0.76 -11.29 -4.59
C PHE A 85 -1.43 -10.33 -3.59
N GLY A 86 -0.88 -9.13 -3.39
CA GLY A 86 -1.49 -8.06 -2.58
C GLY A 86 -2.89 -7.68 -3.07
N ARG A 87 -3.06 -7.48 -4.38
CA ARG A 87 -4.38 -7.21 -5.01
C ARG A 87 -5.38 -8.34 -4.77
N ASN A 88 -4.94 -9.60 -4.82
CA ASN A 88 -5.78 -10.75 -4.52
C ASN A 88 -6.30 -10.73 -3.08
N ILE A 89 -5.44 -10.42 -2.11
CA ILE A 89 -5.84 -10.28 -0.70
C ILE A 89 -6.84 -9.12 -0.56
N ALA A 90 -6.56 -7.96 -1.16
CA ALA A 90 -7.43 -6.79 -1.12
C ALA A 90 -8.84 -7.10 -1.65
N ARG A 91 -8.94 -7.81 -2.79
CA ARG A 91 -10.22 -8.29 -3.33
C ARG A 91 -10.98 -9.17 -2.33
N LYS A 92 -10.28 -10.04 -1.59
CA LYS A 92 -10.90 -10.90 -0.57
C LYS A 92 -11.40 -10.11 0.63
N ILE A 93 -10.66 -9.09 1.09
CA ILE A 93 -11.13 -8.18 2.15
C ILE A 93 -12.47 -7.57 1.73
N SER A 94 -12.53 -6.95 0.54
CA SER A 94 -13.74 -6.30 0.03
C SER A 94 -14.91 -7.28 -0.17
N GLU A 95 -14.64 -8.48 -0.69
CA GLU A 95 -15.64 -9.53 -0.88
C GLU A 95 -16.32 -9.93 0.45
N TYR A 96 -15.52 -10.25 1.47
CA TYR A 96 -16.05 -10.68 2.76
C TYR A 96 -16.63 -9.52 3.57
N LEU A 97 -16.09 -8.31 3.43
CA LEU A 97 -16.67 -7.12 4.05
C LEU A 97 -18.09 -6.87 3.55
N LYS A 98 -18.33 -7.00 2.24
CA LYS A 98 -19.67 -6.89 1.66
C LYS A 98 -20.63 -7.95 2.21
N LYS A 99 -20.17 -9.20 2.34
CA LYS A 99 -20.97 -10.29 2.94
C LYS A 99 -21.32 -9.98 4.39
N TRP A 100 -20.34 -9.51 5.18
CA TRP A 100 -20.55 -9.15 6.58
C TRP A 100 -21.56 -8.01 6.73
N LYS A 101 -21.44 -6.95 5.93
CA LYS A 101 -22.42 -5.85 5.88
C LYS A 101 -23.83 -6.30 5.51
N SER A 102 -23.96 -7.37 4.73
CA SER A 102 -25.25 -7.96 4.37
C SER A 102 -25.85 -8.89 5.44
N GLY A 103 -25.22 -9.00 6.62
CA GLY A 103 -25.69 -9.82 7.74
C GLY A 103 -25.20 -11.26 7.73
N GLN A 104 -24.27 -11.62 6.84
CA GLN A 104 -23.65 -12.96 6.83
C GLN A 104 -22.55 -13.04 7.89
N ASP A 105 -22.34 -14.24 8.43
CA ASP A 105 -21.21 -14.53 9.32
C ASP A 105 -19.88 -14.55 8.55
N ALA A 106 -19.37 -13.37 8.25
CA ALA A 106 -18.15 -13.14 7.47
C ALA A 106 -17.13 -12.25 8.21
N ARG A 107 -17.32 -12.07 9.52
CA ARG A 107 -16.44 -11.29 10.39
C ARG A 107 -15.03 -11.87 10.46
N GLU A 108 -14.91 -13.17 10.73
CA GLU A 108 -13.60 -13.83 10.84
C GLU A 108 -12.83 -13.79 9.51
N PRO A 109 -13.44 -14.08 8.33
CA PRO A 109 -12.74 -13.94 7.06
C PRO A 109 -12.19 -12.53 6.82
N VAL A 110 -12.95 -11.48 7.18
CA VAL A 110 -12.45 -10.09 7.08
C VAL A 110 -11.20 -9.90 7.93
N ALA A 111 -11.23 -10.30 9.21
CA ALA A 111 -10.08 -10.20 10.10
C ALA A 111 -8.88 -11.00 9.59
N ARG A 112 -9.10 -12.19 9.03
CA ARG A 112 -8.07 -13.05 8.45
C ARG A 112 -7.36 -12.40 7.28
N TYR A 113 -8.11 -11.85 6.32
CA TYR A 113 -7.51 -11.21 5.16
C TYR A 113 -6.87 -9.86 5.51
N LEU A 114 -7.42 -9.08 6.45
CA LEU A 114 -6.75 -7.90 6.99
C LEU A 114 -5.39 -8.26 7.60
N ARG A 115 -5.35 -9.26 8.49
CA ARG A 115 -4.08 -9.75 9.07
C ARG A 115 -3.10 -10.23 8.01
N THR A 116 -3.59 -10.94 7.00
CA THR A 116 -2.75 -11.41 5.89
C THR A 116 -2.16 -10.24 5.11
N TYR A 117 -2.97 -9.19 4.88
CA TYR A 117 -2.55 -8.00 4.16
C TYR A 117 -1.50 -7.20 4.93
N SER A 118 -1.64 -7.03 6.26
CA SER A 118 -0.62 -6.32 7.05
C SER A 118 0.72 -7.06 7.06
N ILE A 119 0.72 -8.39 7.19
CA ILE A 119 1.94 -9.20 7.10
C ILE A 119 2.60 -9.06 5.73
N PHE A 120 1.80 -9.11 4.66
CA PHE A 120 2.26 -8.88 3.30
C PHE A 120 2.92 -7.50 3.15
N LEU A 121 2.25 -6.42 3.55
CA LEU A 121 2.79 -5.06 3.46
C LEU A 121 4.10 -4.93 4.22
N TYR A 122 4.17 -5.45 5.44
CA TYR A 122 5.38 -5.37 6.26
C TYR A 122 6.58 -5.99 5.54
N ASP A 123 6.43 -7.20 5.02
CA ASP A 123 7.49 -7.95 4.35
C ASP A 123 7.85 -7.33 2.98
N HIS A 124 6.85 -7.00 2.17
CA HIS A 124 7.00 -6.42 0.84
C HIS A 124 7.78 -5.09 0.88
N LEU A 125 7.35 -4.15 1.74
CA LEU A 125 8.01 -2.83 1.87
C LEU A 125 9.46 -2.94 2.37
N ASN A 126 9.78 -3.96 3.17
CA ASN A 126 11.16 -4.19 3.63
C ASN A 126 12.06 -4.66 2.49
N LYS A 127 11.57 -5.59 1.66
CA LYS A 127 12.30 -6.08 0.49
C LYS A 127 12.49 -4.97 -0.52
N GLU A 128 11.44 -4.19 -0.78
CA GLU A 128 11.46 -3.13 -1.76
C GLU A 128 12.35 -1.95 -1.35
N ASN A 129 12.33 -1.55 -0.07
CA ASN A 129 13.27 -0.54 0.43
C ASN A 129 14.74 -0.92 0.20
N LYS A 130 15.07 -2.21 0.32
CA LYS A 130 16.42 -2.71 0.03
C LYS A 130 16.71 -2.69 -1.47
N PHE A 131 15.73 -3.06 -2.30
CA PHE A 131 15.85 -2.96 -3.75
C PHE A 131 16.10 -1.51 -4.20
N PHE A 132 15.44 -0.54 -3.57
CA PHE A 132 15.69 0.89 -3.80
C PHE A 132 17.12 1.31 -3.44
N ASP A 133 17.68 0.82 -2.32
CA ASP A 133 19.08 1.09 -1.96
C ASP A 133 20.04 0.59 -3.05
N ASP A 134 19.78 -0.62 -3.58
CA ASP A 134 20.58 -1.24 -4.63
C ASP A 134 20.43 -0.49 -5.97
N ALA A 135 19.23 -0.04 -6.32
CA ALA A 135 18.95 0.71 -7.55
C ALA A 135 19.57 2.13 -7.52
N GLU A 136 19.43 2.87 -6.42
CA GLU A 136 20.04 4.19 -6.25
C GLU A 136 21.58 4.15 -6.30
N SER A 137 22.18 3.09 -5.76
CA SER A 137 23.64 2.98 -5.67
C SER A 137 24.30 2.58 -6.99
N ASN A 138 23.58 1.83 -7.85
CA ASN A 138 24.22 1.11 -8.96
C ASN A 138 23.57 1.36 -10.33
N VAL A 139 22.36 1.90 -10.40
CA VAL A 139 21.56 1.92 -11.64
C VAL A 139 21.12 3.33 -12.02
N LEU A 140 20.45 4.04 -11.11
CA LEU A 140 19.75 5.28 -11.46
C LEU A 140 20.66 6.51 -11.48
N SER A 141 20.56 7.28 -12.57
CA SER A 141 21.15 8.62 -12.65
C SER A 141 20.29 9.66 -11.93
N LYS A 142 20.89 10.83 -11.64
CA LYS A 142 20.16 11.95 -11.02
C LYS A 142 19.10 12.51 -11.96
N GLU A 143 19.37 12.49 -13.25
CA GLU A 143 18.47 12.96 -14.30
C GLU A 143 17.21 12.11 -14.34
N GLU A 144 17.34 10.78 -14.39
CA GLU A 144 16.21 9.84 -14.38
C GLU A 144 15.37 9.96 -13.10
N GLU A 145 16.04 10.05 -11.95
CA GLU A 145 15.40 10.28 -10.65
C GLU A 145 14.56 11.56 -10.63
N ASN A 146 15.04 12.63 -11.26
CA ASN A 146 14.30 13.89 -11.36
C ASN A 146 13.15 13.77 -12.37
N GLU A 147 13.36 13.15 -13.53
CA GLU A 147 12.34 12.99 -14.56
C GLU A 147 11.13 12.19 -14.05
N MET A 148 11.38 11.04 -13.41
CA MET A 148 10.32 10.24 -12.78
C MET A 148 9.61 11.03 -11.67
N TYR A 149 10.35 11.79 -10.86
CA TYR A 149 9.74 12.61 -9.81
C TYR A 149 8.82 13.70 -10.37
N GLU A 150 9.20 14.35 -11.47
CA GLU A 150 8.31 15.30 -12.14
C GLU A 150 7.08 14.61 -12.74
N GLN A 151 7.23 13.40 -13.29
CA GLN A 151 6.08 12.61 -13.75
C GLN A 151 5.08 12.37 -12.61
N TYR A 152 5.56 11.96 -11.43
CA TYR A 152 4.70 11.66 -10.26
C TYR A 152 3.86 12.86 -9.81
N ARG A 153 4.35 14.08 -10.01
CA ARG A 153 3.70 15.33 -9.56
C ARG A 153 2.93 16.04 -10.65
N SER A 154 3.10 15.66 -11.91
CA SER A 154 2.47 16.32 -13.06
C SER A 154 0.93 16.19 -13.07
N VAL A 155 0.38 15.15 -12.42
CA VAL A 155 -1.06 14.89 -12.39
C VAL A 155 -1.67 15.42 -11.08
N ILE A 156 -2.17 16.66 -11.11
CA ILE A 156 -2.78 17.35 -9.94
C ILE A 156 -3.85 16.50 -9.24
N ALA A 157 -4.67 15.78 -10.01
CA ALA A 157 -5.71 14.92 -9.44
C ALA A 157 -5.14 13.79 -8.57
N ILE A 158 -4.02 13.19 -8.98
CA ILE A 158 -3.33 12.13 -8.22
C ILE A 158 -2.73 12.71 -6.94
N VAL A 159 -2.13 13.91 -7.01
CA VAL A 159 -1.58 14.59 -5.82
C VAL A 159 -2.68 14.85 -4.79
N LYS A 160 -3.81 15.44 -5.21
CA LYS A 160 -4.95 15.68 -4.31
C LYS A 160 -5.53 14.39 -3.73
N LYS A 161 -5.61 13.34 -4.55
CA LYS A 161 -6.06 12.02 -4.09
C LYS A 161 -5.11 11.45 -3.04
N THR A 162 -3.79 11.60 -3.24
CA THR A 162 -2.77 11.18 -2.27
C THR A 162 -2.95 11.89 -0.93
N GLU A 163 -3.08 13.21 -0.94
CA GLU A 163 -3.35 14.01 0.27
C GLU A 163 -4.63 13.57 0.98
N GLN A 164 -5.69 13.28 0.22
CA GLN A 164 -6.94 12.76 0.78
C GLN A 164 -6.73 11.40 1.46
N MET A 165 -6.00 10.48 0.84
CA MET A 165 -5.75 9.16 1.42
C MET A 165 -4.90 9.24 2.70
N ILE A 166 -3.92 10.15 2.74
CA ILE A 166 -3.15 10.44 3.96
C ILE A 166 -4.05 10.97 5.07
N ALA A 167 -4.96 11.90 4.75
CA ALA A 167 -5.92 12.41 5.73
C ALA A 167 -6.87 11.31 6.27
N GLU A 168 -7.23 10.33 5.45
CA GLU A 168 -8.01 9.17 5.89
C GLU A 168 -7.19 8.24 6.82
N ILE A 169 -5.89 8.06 6.56
CA ILE A 169 -4.97 7.37 7.48
C ILE A 169 -4.91 8.13 8.82
N ASP A 170 -4.67 9.44 8.79
CA ASP A 170 -4.65 10.29 9.99
C ASP A 170 -5.93 10.13 10.81
N TRP A 171 -7.08 10.13 10.13
CA TRP A 171 -8.38 9.97 10.76
C TRP A 171 -8.54 8.60 11.43
N LEU A 172 -8.13 7.52 10.77
CA LEU A 172 -8.16 6.16 11.31
C LEU A 172 -7.29 6.02 12.56
N GLU A 173 -6.13 6.69 12.59
CA GLU A 173 -5.27 6.71 13.78
C GLU A 173 -5.89 7.43 14.99
N THR A 174 -6.91 8.26 14.76
CA THR A 174 -7.65 8.91 15.88
C THR A 174 -8.66 7.99 16.55
N ARG A 175 -9.01 6.85 15.93
CA ARG A 175 -10.12 5.99 16.36
C ARG A 175 -9.83 5.30 17.67
N GLN A 176 -10.88 5.17 18.48
CA GLN A 176 -10.76 4.57 19.81
C GLN A 176 -10.29 3.11 19.72
N TRP A 177 -10.79 2.35 18.75
CA TRP A 177 -10.36 0.96 18.54
C TRP A 177 -8.89 0.84 18.12
N TYR A 178 -8.31 1.89 17.51
CA TYR A 178 -6.89 1.89 17.14
C TYR A 178 -5.99 2.28 18.32
N LYS A 179 -6.45 3.22 19.16
CA LYS A 179 -5.69 3.77 20.31
C LYS A 179 -5.65 2.84 21.54
N ASN A 180 -6.66 2.00 21.71
CA ASN A 180 -6.75 1.03 22.81
C ASN A 180 -5.88 -0.18 22.54
#